data_AF-A0A804PLF1-F1
#
_entry.id   AF-A0A804PLF1-F1
#
_cell.length_a   1.000
_cell.length_b   1.000
_cell.length_c   1.000
_cell.angle_alpha   90.00
_cell.angle_beta   90.00
_cell.angle_gamma   90.00
#
_symmetry.space_group_name_H-M   'P 1'
#
loop_
_entity.id
_entity.type
_entity.pdbx_description
1 polymer ?
#
loop_
_entity_poly.entity_id
_entity_poly.type
_entity_poly.pdbx_seq_one_letter_code
_entity_poly.pdbx_strand_id
1 'polypeptide(L)'
;MTDIADKNNKWASYAGPGGWNDPDMLEVGNGGMTLAEYRSHFSIWALMKAPLLIGCDVRNMTSETMEILSNKEVIQVNQDPLGVQGRKNLGQGKYGCCEVIFTVRFPTCCRQCCSHRVVLL
;
A
#
# COMPACT_ATOMS: atom_id res chain seq x y z
N MET A 1 6.72 -9.42 8.16
CA MET A 1 5.99 -9.00 6.94
C MET A 1 6.47 -7.65 6.41
N THR A 2 6.65 -6.62 7.25
CA THR A 2 6.94 -5.25 6.78
C THR A 2 8.36 -5.02 6.26
N ASP A 3 9.30 -5.95 6.44
CA ASP A 3 10.70 -5.77 6.04
C ASP A 3 10.89 -5.50 4.55
N ILE A 4 10.08 -6.14 3.70
CA ILE A 4 10.12 -5.92 2.25
C ILE A 4 9.60 -4.52 1.92
N ALA A 5 8.48 -4.12 2.51
CA ALA A 5 7.94 -2.77 2.35
C ALA A 5 8.92 -1.69 2.85
N ASP A 6 9.63 -1.94 3.94
CA ASP A 6 10.62 -1.01 4.51
C ASP A 6 11.88 -0.89 3.63
N LYS A 7 12.33 -1.99 3.02
CA LYS A 7 13.39 -1.96 2.00
C LYS A 7 12.93 -1.20 0.76
N ASN A 8 11.71 -1.47 0.29
CA ASN A 8 11.13 -0.82 -0.88
C ASN A 8 10.96 0.70 -0.68
N ASN A 9 10.59 1.12 0.53
CA ASN A 9 10.40 2.54 0.87
C ASN A 9 11.66 3.40 0.63
N LYS A 10 12.87 2.83 0.75
CA LYS A 10 14.13 3.54 0.47
C LYS A 10 14.25 3.99 -0.98
N TRP A 11 13.63 3.25 -1.90
CA TRP A 11 13.71 3.48 -3.33
C TRP A 11 12.50 4.23 -3.89
N ALA A 12 11.62 4.77 -3.02
CA ALA A 12 10.39 5.44 -3.42
C ALA A 12 10.57 6.64 -4.36
N SER A 13 11.76 7.24 -4.46
CA SER A 13 12.07 8.31 -5.43
C SER A 13 12.23 7.82 -6.86
N TYR A 14 12.46 6.52 -7.08
CA TYR A 14 12.67 5.93 -8.40
C TYR A 14 11.38 5.41 -9.05
N ALA A 15 10.31 5.24 -8.28
CA ALA A 15 9.01 4.83 -8.81
C ALA A 15 8.24 6.01 -9.44
N GLY A 16 7.65 5.76 -10.60
CA GLY A 16 6.79 6.71 -11.30
C GLY A 16 6.24 6.15 -12.62
N PRO A 17 5.44 6.91 -13.36
CA PRO A 17 4.97 6.49 -14.69
C PRO A 17 6.13 6.03 -15.58
N GLY A 18 6.05 4.79 -16.07
CA GLY A 18 7.10 4.15 -16.87
C GLY A 18 7.95 3.12 -16.10
N GLY A 19 7.87 3.07 -14.77
CA GLY A 19 8.57 2.07 -13.97
C GLY A 19 8.21 2.13 -12.49
N TRP A 20 7.88 0.98 -11.90
CA TRP A 20 7.44 0.86 -10.52
C TRP A 20 8.41 -0.01 -9.73
N ASN A 21 8.59 0.30 -8.45
CA ASN A 21 9.31 -0.61 -7.58
C ASN A 21 8.44 -1.84 -7.28
N ASP A 22 9.04 -3.03 -7.37
CA ASP A 22 8.37 -4.30 -7.19
C ASP A 22 8.79 -4.93 -5.84
N PRO A 23 7.97 -4.80 -4.78
CA PRO A 23 8.17 -5.46 -3.50
C PRO A 23 7.74 -6.93 -3.49
N ASP A 24 7.63 -7.59 -4.64
CA ASP A 24 7.18 -8.98 -4.82
C ASP A 24 5.65 -9.15 -4.70
N MET A 25 5.19 -10.36 -5.03
CA MET A 25 3.79 -10.75 -5.11
C MET A 25 3.01 -10.54 -3.80
N LEU A 26 1.70 -10.42 -3.93
CA LEU A 26 0.76 -10.36 -2.81
C LEU A 26 0.66 -11.73 -2.13
N GLU A 27 0.86 -11.73 -0.82
CA GLU A 27 0.74 -12.91 0.04
C GLU A 27 -0.70 -13.14 0.55
N VAL A 28 -1.65 -12.33 0.07
CA VAL A 28 -3.07 -12.39 0.46
C VAL A 28 -3.65 -13.76 0.10
N GLY A 29 -4.06 -14.53 1.11
CA GLY A 29 -4.65 -15.86 0.92
C GLY A 29 -3.66 -17.04 0.94
N ASN A 30 -2.35 -16.81 1.16
CA ASN A 30 -1.35 -17.88 1.25
C ASN A 30 -1.29 -18.61 2.62
N GLY A 31 -2.16 -18.24 3.55
CA GLY A 31 -2.10 -18.69 4.95
C GLY A 31 -1.07 -17.92 5.79
N GLY A 32 -1.03 -18.21 7.09
CA GLY A 32 -0.05 -17.66 8.02
C GLY A 32 -0.33 -16.24 8.54
N MET A 33 -1.41 -15.59 8.11
CA MET A 33 -1.82 -14.27 8.60
C MET A 33 -3.31 -14.22 8.91
N THR A 34 -3.67 -13.30 9.80
CA THR A 34 -5.06 -12.91 10.07
C THR A 34 -5.65 -12.07 8.93
N LEU A 35 -6.98 -11.98 8.88
CA LEU A 35 -7.66 -11.14 7.89
C LEU A 35 -7.23 -9.66 7.96
N ALA A 36 -7.02 -9.14 9.17
CA ALA A 36 -6.56 -7.77 9.38
C ALA A 36 -5.13 -7.54 8.86
N GLU A 37 -4.26 -8.52 9.04
CA GLU A 37 -2.90 -8.50 8.48
C GLU A 37 -2.91 -8.54 6.95
N TYR A 38 -3.80 -9.33 6.33
CA TYR A 38 -3.98 -9.32 4.88
C TYR A 38 -4.49 -8.00 4.33
N ARG A 39 -5.46 -7.37 5.00
CA ARG A 39 -5.94 -6.02 4.65
C ARG A 39 -4.80 -5.01 4.73
N SER A 40 -4.00 -5.08 5.80
CA SER A 40 -2.84 -4.21 5.99
C SER A 40 -1.78 -4.43 4.90
N HIS A 41 -1.50 -5.68 4.55
CA HIS A 41 -0.56 -6.04 3.49
C HIS A 41 -0.99 -5.47 2.13
N PHE A 42 -2.24 -5.69 1.74
CA PHE A 42 -2.78 -5.17 0.47
C PHE A 42 -2.75 -3.64 0.43
N SER A 43 -3.15 -2.98 1.52
CA SER A 43 -3.10 -1.52 1.64
C SER A 43 -1.67 -0.97 1.52
N ILE A 44 -0.67 -1.62 2.12
CA ILE A 44 0.74 -1.20 2.03
C ILE A 44 1.25 -1.31 0.59
N TRP A 45 0.94 -2.41 -0.12
CA TRP A 45 1.33 -2.59 -1.53
C TRP A 45 0.66 -1.55 -2.43
N ALA A 46 -0.63 -1.27 -2.18
CA ALA A 46 -1.36 -0.24 -2.91
C ALA A 46 -0.75 1.15 -2.73
N LEU A 47 -0.44 1.53 -1.49
CA LEU A 47 0.20 2.81 -1.16
C LEU A 47 1.58 2.95 -1.79
N MET A 48 2.35 1.85 -1.87
CA MET A 48 3.66 1.85 -2.49
C MET A 48 3.63 1.85 -4.03
N LYS A 49 2.45 1.82 -4.65
CA LYS A 49 2.30 1.70 -6.12
C LYS A 49 2.96 0.45 -6.70
N ALA A 50 2.98 -0.61 -5.89
CA ALA A 50 3.51 -1.90 -6.31
C ALA A 50 2.61 -2.52 -7.40
N PRO A 51 3.18 -3.30 -8.33
CA PRO A 51 2.40 -4.24 -9.14
C PRO A 51 1.59 -5.16 -8.21
N LEU A 52 0.26 -5.18 -8.36
CA LEU A 52 -0.63 -6.00 -7.53
C LEU A 52 -0.74 -7.43 -8.09
N LEU A 53 0.37 -8.15 -8.11
CA LEU A 53 0.45 -9.53 -8.58
C LEU A 53 -0.10 -10.48 -7.53
N ILE A 54 -1.09 -11.29 -7.87
CA ILE A 54 -1.71 -12.25 -6.96
C ILE A 54 -0.78 -13.46 -6.80
N GLY A 55 -0.34 -13.73 -5.56
CA GLY A 55 0.55 -14.86 -5.23
C GLY A 55 -0.17 -16.14 -4.77
N CYS A 56 -1.49 -16.12 -4.57
CA CYS A 56 -2.26 -17.28 -4.11
C CYS A 56 -2.92 -18.08 -5.24
N ASP A 57 -3.34 -19.33 -4.98
CA ASP A 57 -4.10 -20.12 -5.94
C ASP A 57 -5.49 -19.52 -6.16
N VAL A 58 -5.66 -18.82 -7.29
CA VAL A 58 -6.92 -18.17 -7.65
C VAL A 58 -8.09 -19.13 -7.86
N ARG A 59 -7.83 -20.42 -8.04
CA ARG A 59 -8.86 -21.46 -8.18
C ARG A 59 -9.46 -21.86 -6.83
N ASN A 60 -8.74 -21.57 -5.75
CA ASN A 60 -9.09 -21.99 -4.39
C ASN A 60 -8.84 -20.87 -3.37
N MET A 61 -9.35 -19.67 -3.67
CA MET A 61 -9.35 -18.55 -2.73
C MET A 61 -10.67 -18.47 -1.95
N THR A 62 -10.62 -17.99 -0.71
CA THR A 62 -11.83 -17.76 0.08
C THR A 62 -12.54 -16.48 -0.36
N SER A 63 -13.81 -16.33 0.01
CA SER A 63 -14.58 -15.10 -0.21
C SER A 63 -13.92 -13.86 0.38
N GLU A 64 -13.29 -14.00 1.54
CA GLU A 64 -12.61 -12.93 2.27
C GLU A 64 -11.32 -12.50 1.55
N THR A 65 -10.55 -13.45 1.02
CA THR A 65 -9.38 -13.16 0.16
C THR A 65 -9.82 -12.39 -1.08
N MET A 66 -10.91 -12.83 -1.73
CA MET A 66 -11.45 -12.15 -2.91
C MET A 66 -11.95 -10.73 -2.59
N GLU A 67 -12.60 -10.52 -1.44
CA GLU A 67 -13.05 -9.19 -1.00
C GLU A 67 -11.88 -8.22 -0.86
N ILE A 68 -10.75 -8.66 -0.29
CA ILE A 68 -9.54 -7.84 -0.17
C ILE A 68 -8.97 -7.53 -1.54
N LEU A 69 -8.74 -8.55 -2.37
CA LEU A 69 -8.10 -8.41 -3.69
C LEU A 69 -8.95 -7.61 -4.68
N SER A 70 -10.27 -7.60 -4.53
CA SER A 70 -11.20 -6.89 -5.43
C SER A 70 -11.64 -5.52 -4.91
N ASN A 71 -11.06 -5.04 -3.82
CA ASN A 71 -11.41 -3.74 -3.25
C ASN A 71 -11.04 -2.59 -4.23
N LYS A 72 -12.07 -2.04 -4.88
CA LYS A 72 -11.91 -0.99 -5.91
C LYS A 72 -11.30 0.30 -5.38
N GLU A 73 -11.58 0.66 -4.12
CA GLU A 73 -11.08 1.91 -3.54
C GLU A 73 -9.56 1.82 -3.30
N VAL A 74 -9.09 0.68 -2.77
CA VAL A 74 -7.66 0.44 -2.57
C VAL A 74 -6.93 0.30 -3.91
N ILE A 75 -7.55 -0.36 -4.89
CA ILE A 75 -7.00 -0.43 -6.27
C ILE A 75 -6.92 0.95 -6.90
N GLN A 76 -7.91 1.83 -6.72
CA GLN A 76 -7.85 3.21 -7.22
C GLN A 76 -6.72 4.00 -6.57
N VAL A 77 -6.47 3.79 -5.27
CA VAL A 77 -5.29 4.37 -4.61
C VAL A 77 -4.01 3.84 -5.27
N ASN A 78 -3.90 2.56 -5.61
CA ASN A 78 -2.73 2.02 -6.32
C ASN A 78 -2.59 2.59 -7.74
N GLN A 79 -3.68 2.67 -8.50
CA GLN A 79 -3.72 3.01 -9.93
C GLN A 79 -3.91 4.52 -10.20
N ASP A 80 -3.68 5.37 -9.21
CA ASP A 80 -3.76 6.82 -9.37
C ASP A 80 -2.80 7.34 -10.48
N PRO A 81 -3.28 8.20 -11.41
CA PRO A 81 -2.49 8.68 -12.54
C PRO A 81 -1.21 9.46 -12.20
N LEU A 82 -1.08 10.05 -11.00
CA LEU A 82 0.17 10.73 -10.65
C LEU A 82 1.32 9.73 -10.49
N GLY A 83 1.03 8.48 -10.13
CA GLY A 83 2.05 7.46 -9.98
C GLY A 83 3.10 7.75 -8.90
N VAL A 84 2.78 8.58 -7.91
CA VAL A 84 3.74 8.89 -6.84
C VAL A 84 3.66 7.80 -5.78
N GLN A 85 4.75 7.07 -5.59
CA GLN A 85 4.88 6.10 -4.51
C GLN A 85 4.69 6.76 -3.13
N GLY A 86 3.81 6.16 -2.33
CA GLY A 86 3.61 6.52 -0.93
C GLY A 86 4.87 6.25 -0.10
N ARG A 87 5.19 7.16 0.82
CA ARG A 87 6.37 7.04 1.69
C ARG A 87 5.94 6.75 3.12
N LYS A 88 6.58 5.75 3.74
CA LYS A 88 6.54 5.51 5.17
C LYS A 88 7.44 6.54 5.86
N ASN A 89 6.82 7.41 6.66
CA ASN A 89 7.50 8.39 7.49
C ASN A 89 7.24 8.08 8.97
N LEU A 90 8.23 8.34 9.81
CA LEU A 90 8.03 8.42 11.25
C LEU A 90 7.42 9.77 11.58
N GLY A 91 6.24 9.77 12.16
CA GLY A 91 5.54 10.94 12.65
C GLY A 91 5.43 10.94 14.17
N GLN A 92 5.07 12.09 14.72
CA GLN A 92 4.63 12.20 16.11
C GLN A 92 3.11 12.13 16.16
N GLY A 93 2.61 11.21 16.99
CA GLY A 93 1.22 11.05 17.37
C GLY A 93 0.82 11.87 18.57
N LYS A 94 -0.45 11.76 18.94
CA LYS A 94 -0.98 12.42 20.14
C LYS A 94 -0.22 11.91 21.37
N TYR A 95 0.13 12.81 22.29
CA TYR A 95 0.91 12.53 23.51
C TYR A 95 2.36 12.09 23.30
N GLY A 96 2.96 12.37 22.13
CA GLY A 96 4.36 12.06 21.86
C GLY A 96 4.62 10.59 21.48
N CYS A 97 3.58 9.81 21.22
CA CYS A 97 3.73 8.47 20.67
C CYS A 97 4.33 8.54 19.26
N CYS A 98 5.29 7.69 18.93
CA CYS A 98 5.76 7.55 17.56
C CYS A 98 4.65 6.91 16.71
N GLU A 99 4.25 7.56 15.63
CA GLU A 99 3.28 7.06 14.67
C GLU A 99 3.95 6.77 13.33
N VAL A 100 3.49 5.72 12.65
CA VAL A 100 3.88 5.46 11.27
C VAL A 100 2.87 6.12 10.36
N ILE A 101 3.32 7.06 9.52
CA ILE A 101 2.46 7.81 8.60
C ILE A 101 2.86 7.47 7.17
N PHE A 102 1.88 7.09 6.36
CA PHE A 102 2.05 6.99 4.91
C PHE A 102 1.62 8.29 4.25
N THR A 103 2.54 8.95 3.54
CA THR A 103 2.23 10.16 2.79
C THR A 103 1.97 9.81 1.33
N VAL A 104 0.78 10.11 0.83
CA VAL A 104 0.40 9.98 -0.58
C VAL A 104 0.09 11.35 -1.17
N ARG A 105 0.36 11.52 -2.47
CA ARG A 105 0.02 12.72 -3.22
C ARG A 105 -1.19 12.43 -4.11
N PHE A 106 -2.24 13.23 -3.99
CA PHE A 106 -3.45 13.11 -4.82
C PHE A 106 -3.46 14.11 -5.99
N PRO A 107 -4.03 13.77 -7.15
CA PRO A 107 -4.08 14.62 -8.36
C PRO A 107 -4.74 15.98 -8.13
N THR A 108 -5.78 16.03 -7.30
CA THR A 108 -6.62 17.21 -7.11
C THR A 108 -6.12 18.18 -6.04
N CYS A 109 -5.00 17.87 -5.36
CA CYS A 109 -4.55 18.68 -4.24
C CYS A 109 -3.52 19.75 -4.68
N CYS A 110 -3.93 21.02 -4.62
CA CYS A 110 -3.08 22.19 -4.86
C CYS A 110 -1.96 22.29 -3.80
N ARG A 111 -0.75 22.66 -4.22
CA ARG A 111 0.59 22.48 -3.60
C ARG A 111 0.78 22.69 -2.08
N GLN A 112 -0.18 23.20 -1.31
CA GLN A 112 0.03 23.56 0.11
C GLN A 112 -0.61 22.61 1.15
N CYS A 113 -1.49 21.68 0.76
CA CYS A 113 -2.13 20.71 1.69
C CYS A 113 -1.94 19.24 1.24
N CYS A 114 -0.94 18.96 0.42
CA CYS A 114 -0.84 17.74 -0.39
C CYS A 114 -0.48 16.42 0.33
N SER A 115 -0.46 16.36 1.65
CA SER A 115 -0.26 15.11 2.39
C SER A 115 -1.44 14.86 3.31
N HIS A 116 -2.50 14.25 2.77
CA HIS A 116 -3.53 13.71 3.63
C HIS A 116 -2.98 12.44 4.28
N ARG A 117 -3.08 12.34 5.62
CA ARG A 117 -2.86 11.08 6.32
C ARG A 117 -3.91 10.11 5.82
N VAL A 118 -3.48 9.14 5.03
CA VAL A 118 -4.34 8.04 4.63
C VAL A 118 -4.12 6.91 5.64
N VAL A 119 -5.10 6.74 6.53
CA VAL A 119 -5.23 5.52 7.34
C VAL A 119 -6.20 4.63 6.59
N LEU A 120 -5.68 3.77 5.71
CA LEU A 120 -6.46 2.68 5.12
C LEU A 120 -6.42 1.52 6.12
N LEU A 121 -7.47 1.37 6.91
CA LEU A 121 -7.77 0.17 7.70
C LEU A 121 -9.06 -0.45 7.18
#